data_AF-A0A357KPC2-F1
#
_entry.id   AF-A0A357KPC2-F1
#
_cell.length_a   1.000
_cell.length_b   1.000
_cell.length_c   1.000
_cell.angle_alpha   90.00
_cell.angle_beta   90.00
_cell.angle_gamma   90.00
#
_symmetry.space_group_name_H-M   'P 1'
#
loop_
_entity.id
_entity.type
_entity.pdbx_description
1 polymer ?
#
loop_
_entity_poly.entity_id
_entity_poly.type
_entity_poly.pdbx_seq_one_letter_code
_entity_poly.pdbx_strand_id
1 'polypeptide(L)'
;MSKSLFKSSAIVSGMTLPSRILGFVRDMVVAVTFGASGLTDAFFVAFRIPNLLRRMFAEGAFAQAFVPVFTEYRETRSDEELHDLA
;
A
#
# COMPACT_ATOMS: atom_id res chain seq x y z
N MET A 1 -17.88 15.61 15.06
CA MET A 1 -16.96 15.07 14.02
C MET A 1 -16.90 16.08 12.88
N SER A 2 -15.71 16.62 12.57
CA SER A 2 -15.55 17.71 11.58
C SER A 2 -15.99 17.25 10.18
N LYS A 3 -16.76 18.08 9.45
CA LYS A 3 -17.22 17.79 8.06
C LYS A 3 -16.06 17.42 7.12
N SER A 4 -14.85 17.92 7.38
CA SER A 4 -13.64 17.62 6.61
C SER A 4 -13.13 16.17 6.79
N LEU A 5 -13.22 15.61 8.00
CA LEU A 5 -12.83 14.23 8.27
C LEU A 5 -13.78 13.26 7.59
N PHE A 6 -15.08 13.53 7.64
CA PHE A 6 -16.07 12.71 6.94
C PHE A 6 -15.85 12.70 5.42
N LYS A 7 -15.60 13.87 4.81
CA LYS A 7 -15.28 13.98 3.38
C LYS A 7 -14.01 13.19 3.01
N SER A 8 -12.95 13.33 3.80
CA SER A 8 -11.67 12.66 3.54
C SER A 8 -11.80 11.14 3.66
N SER A 9 -12.46 10.65 4.72
CA SER A 9 -12.72 9.22 4.89
C SER A 9 -13.62 8.64 3.80
N ALA A 10 -14.60 9.40 3.33
CA ALA A 10 -15.48 8.99 2.24
C ALA A 10 -14.72 8.86 0.91
N ILE A 11 -13.81 9.79 0.61
CA ILE A 11 -12.96 9.72 -0.59
C ILE A 11 -12.03 8.50 -0.53
N VAL A 12 -11.31 8.30 0.58
CA VAL A 12 -10.38 7.16 0.73
C VAL A 12 -11.14 5.84 0.64
N SER A 13 -12.30 5.73 1.30
CA SER A 13 -13.15 4.53 1.23
C SER A 13 -13.69 4.31 -0.19
N GLY A 14 -14.10 5.37 -0.86
CA GLY A 14 -14.57 5.34 -2.25
C GLY A 14 -13.49 4.89 -3.23
N MET A 15 -12.22 5.25 -3.01
CA MET A 15 -11.10 4.77 -3.83
C MET A 15 -10.67 3.34 -3.47
N THR A 16 -10.83 2.95 -2.20
CA THR A 16 -10.44 1.63 -1.71
C THR A 16 -11.42 0.54 -2.11
N LEU A 17 -12.73 0.83 -2.11
CA LEU A 17 -13.77 -0.16 -2.38
C LEU A 17 -13.66 -0.81 -3.77
N PRO A 18 -13.53 -0.06 -4.89
CA PRO A 18 -13.33 -0.63 -6.21
C PRO A 18 -12.09 -1.51 -6.27
N SER A 19 -10.98 -1.07 -5.67
CA SER A 19 -9.73 -1.83 -5.62
C SER A 19 -9.90 -3.17 -4.90
N ARG A 20 -10.68 -3.20 -3.81
CA ARG A 20 -11.00 -4.45 -3.10
C ARG A 20 -11.90 -5.37 -3.90
N ILE A 21 -12.91 -4.82 -4.58
CA ILE A 21 -13.80 -5.61 -5.44
C ILE A 21 -13.01 -6.22 -6.59
N LEU A 22 -12.13 -5.47 -7.25
CA LEU A 22 -11.27 -5.98 -8.32
C LEU A 22 -10.31 -7.06 -7.81
N GLY A 23 -9.73 -6.87 -6.62
CA GLY A 23 -8.91 -7.90 -5.97
C GLY A 23 -9.70 -9.19 -5.69
N PHE A 24 -10.94 -9.07 -5.22
CA PHE A 24 -11.82 -10.20 -4.99
C PHE A 24 -12.19 -10.94 -6.29
N VAL A 25 -12.49 -10.19 -7.36
CA VAL A 25 -12.75 -10.76 -8.69
C VAL A 25 -11.53 -11.53 -9.19
N ARG A 26 -10.32 -10.98 -9.04
CA ARG A 26 -9.07 -11.69 -9.37
C ARG A 26 -8.99 -13.01 -8.63
N ASP A 27 -9.23 -13.01 -7.32
CA ASP A 27 -9.12 -14.22 -6.49
C ASP A 27 -10.18 -15.26 -6.90
N MET A 28 -11.40 -14.83 -7.24
CA MET A 28 -12.45 -15.68 -7.77
C MET A 28 -12.07 -16.30 -9.12
N VAL A 29 -11.52 -15.51 -10.04
CA VAL A 29 -11.05 -16.00 -11.34
C VAL A 29 -9.98 -17.06 -11.14
N VAL A 30 -8.97 -16.79 -10.30
CA VAL A 30 -7.91 -17.76 -9.98
C VAL A 30 -8.49 -19.05 -9.40
N ALA A 31 -9.44 -18.94 -8.47
CA ALA A 31 -10.09 -20.10 -7.85
C ALA A 31 -10.90 -20.92 -8.86
N VAL A 32 -11.62 -20.29 -9.79
CA VAL A 32 -12.43 -21.00 -10.79
C VAL A 32 -11.57 -21.64 -11.88
N THR A 33 -10.49 -20.98 -12.32
CA THR A 33 -9.67 -21.47 -13.44
C THR A 33 -8.61 -22.47 -13.01
N PHE A 34 -8.01 -22.31 -11.82
CA PHE A 34 -6.91 -23.16 -11.33
C PHE A 34 -7.32 -24.07 -10.19
N GLY A 35 -8.38 -23.74 -9.45
CA GLY A 35 -8.84 -24.52 -8.30
C GLY A 35 -7.81 -24.57 -7.16
N ALA A 36 -8.13 -25.40 -6.16
CA ALA A 36 -7.19 -25.80 -5.12
C ALA A 36 -6.19 -26.81 -5.71
N SER A 37 -5.06 -26.30 -6.22
CA SER A 37 -4.00 -27.11 -6.81
C SER A 37 -2.65 -26.74 -6.18
N GLY A 38 -1.70 -27.68 -6.17
CA GLY A 38 -0.35 -27.42 -5.65
C GLY A 38 0.38 -26.29 -6.40
N LEU A 39 0.02 -26.01 -7.65
CA LEU A 39 0.55 -24.87 -8.41
C LEU A 39 0.01 -23.54 -7.89
N THR A 40 -1.30 -23.47 -7.60
CA THR A 40 -1.95 -22.29 -7.03
C THR A 40 -1.36 -21.97 -5.65
N ASP A 41 -1.12 -22.99 -4.82
CA ASP A 41 -0.51 -22.84 -3.50
C ASP A 41 0.94 -22.36 -3.58
N ALA A 42 1.74 -22.94 -4.49
CA ALA A 42 3.11 -22.51 -4.72
C ALA A 42 3.20 -21.05 -5.19
N PHE A 43 2.29 -20.63 -6.09
CA PHE A 43 2.19 -19.25 -6.53
C PHE A 43 1.90 -18.29 -5.36
N PHE A 44 0.93 -18.62 -4.50
CA PHE A 44 0.61 -17.77 -3.35
C PHE A 44 1.74 -17.69 -2.33
N VAL A 45 2.45 -18.79 -2.08
CA VAL A 45 3.64 -18.78 -1.22
C VAL A 45 4.73 -17.89 -1.81
N ALA A 46 5.03 -18.06 -3.09
CA ALA A 46 6.04 -17.25 -3.78
C ALA A 46 5.67 -15.77 -3.77
N PHE A 47 4.40 -15.42 -4.00
CA PHE A 47 3.93 -14.03 -3.98
C PHE A 47 3.93 -13.40 -2.59
N ARG A 48 3.80 -14.20 -1.53
CA ARG A 48 3.77 -13.71 -0.15
C ARG A 48 5.14 -13.27 0.35
N ILE A 49 6.23 -13.91 -0.07
CA ILE A 49 7.60 -13.59 0.35
C ILE A 49 7.97 -12.12 0.06
N PRO A 50 7.90 -11.61 -1.19
CA PRO A 50 8.21 -10.22 -1.48
C PRO A 50 7.21 -9.26 -0.83
N ASN A 51 5.93 -9.63 -0.72
CA ASN A 51 4.95 -8.80 -0.03
C ASN A 51 5.22 -8.65 1.46
N LEU A 52 5.75 -9.68 2.11
CA LEU A 52 6.20 -9.60 3.49
C LEU A 52 7.34 -8.59 3.64
N LEU A 53 8.35 -8.68 2.77
CA LEU A 53 9.48 -7.74 2.76
C LEU A 53 9.00 -6.30 2.52
N ARG A 54 8.12 -6.10 1.54
CA ARG A 54 7.51 -4.79 1.23
C ARG A 54 6.77 -4.21 2.44
N ARG A 55 6.02 -5.06 3.17
CA ARG A 55 5.32 -4.66 4.40
C ARG A 55 6.27 -4.28 5.53
N MET A 56 7.32 -5.07 5.75
CA MET A 56 8.27 -4.84 6.83
C MET A 56 9.12 -3.59 6.58
N PHE A 57 9.65 -3.44 5.37
CA PHE A 57 10.60 -2.40 5.05
C PHE A 57 9.94 -1.14 4.51
N ALA A 58 9.02 -1.22 3.55
CA ALA A 58 8.51 -0.04 2.85
C ALA A 58 7.25 0.57 3.49
N GLU A 59 6.22 -0.24 3.77
CA GLU A 59 4.95 0.27 4.33
C GLU A 59 5.03 0.61 5.83
N GLY A 60 5.97 -0.02 6.56
CA GLY A 60 6.14 0.14 8.00
C GLY A 60 7.24 1.13 8.38
N ALA A 61 8.39 0.59 8.78
CA ALA A 61 9.47 1.33 9.42
C ALA A 61 10.04 2.47 8.56
N PHE A 62 10.18 2.25 7.25
CA PHE A 62 10.68 3.29 6.35
C PHE A 62 9.71 4.47 6.24
N ALA A 63 8.43 4.24 5.94
CA ALA A 63 7.45 5.32 5.84
C ALA A 63 7.29 6.10 7.16
N GLN A 64 7.35 5.42 8.31
CA GLN A 64 7.25 6.06 9.62
C GLN A 64 8.48 6.90 9.98
N ALA A 65 9.68 6.49 9.57
CA ALA A 65 10.90 7.25 9.83
C ALA A 65 11.15 8.34 8.76
N PHE A 66 10.83 8.05 7.50
CA PHE A 66 11.09 8.93 6.36
C PHE A 66 10.11 10.10 6.28
N VAL A 67 8.79 9.87 6.48
CA VAL A 67 7.78 10.94 6.34
C VAL A 67 8.02 12.11 7.30
N PRO A 68 8.35 11.90 8.60
CA PRO A 68 8.67 13.02 9.50
C PRO A 68 9.92 13.79 9.07
N VAL A 69 10.99 13.09 8.69
CA VAL A 69 12.26 13.72 8.26
C VAL A 69 12.07 14.51 6.96
N PHE A 70 11.35 13.95 5.99
CA PHE A 70 11.00 14.63 4.75
C PHE A 70 10.14 15.87 5.01
N THR A 71 9.17 15.77 5.92
CA THR A 71 8.30 16.91 6.29
C THR A 71 9.11 18.01 6.98
N GLU A 72 10.03 17.66 7.87
CA GLU A 72 10.94 18.59 8.55
C GLU A 72 11.82 19.34 7.54
N TYR A 73 12.48 18.62 6.63
CA TYR A 73 13.31 19.23 5.58
C TYR A 73 12.48 20.17 4.70
N ARG A 74 11.27 19.78 4.31
CA ARG A 74 10.39 20.61 3.49
C ARG A 74 9.96 21.92 4.17
N GLU A 75 9.84 21.91 5.49
CA GLU A 75 9.40 23.09 6.26
C GLU A 75 10.55 23.99 6.72
N THR A 76 11.76 23.45 6.89
CA THR A 76 12.89 24.18 7.50
C THR A 76 14.10 24.38 6.60
N ARG A 77 14.22 23.63 5.49
CA ARG A 77 15.40 23.64 4.61
C ARG A 77 15.08 24.20 3.23
N SER A 78 16.13 24.51 2.48
CA SER A 78 16.00 25.01 1.10
C SER A 78 15.51 23.90 0.15
N ASP A 79 14.82 24.27 -0.93
CA ASP A 79 14.34 23.30 -1.94
C ASP A 79 15.48 22.45 -2.55
N GLU A 80 16.70 22.98 -2.57
CA GLU A 80 17.91 22.29 -3.04
C GLU A 80 18.29 21.14 -2.09
N GLU A 81 18.30 21.39 -0.77
CA GLU A 81 18.54 20.35 0.26
C GLU A 81 17.41 19.31 0.32
N LEU A 82 16.18 19.68 -0.04
CA LEU A 82 15.07 18.74 -0.14
C LEU A 82 15.23 17.78 -1.34
N HIS A 83 15.71 18.31 -2.46
CA HIS A 83 15.95 17.54 -3.68
C HIS A 83 17.07 16.51 -3.50
N ASP A 84 18.08 16.82 -2.68
CA ASP A 84 19.19 15.92 -2.37
C ASP A 84 18.82 14.79 -1.37
N LEU A 85 17.69 14.92 -0.66
CA LEU A 85 17.20 13.91 0.30
C LEU A 85 16.43 12.76 -0.37
N ALA A 86 15.86 12.98 -1.57
CA ALA A 86 14.94 12.07 -2.26
C ALA A 86 15.64 11.21 -3.33
#